data_AF-A0A075LI26-F1
#
_entry.id   AF-A0A075LI26-F1
#
_cell.length_a   1.000
_cell.length_b   1.000
_cell.length_c   1.000
_cell.angle_alpha   90.00
_cell.angle_beta   90.00
_cell.angle_gamma   90.00
#
_symmetry.space_group_name_H-M   'P 1'
#
loop_
_entity.id
_entity.type
_entity.pdbx_description
1 polymer ?
#
loop_
_entity_poly.entity_id
_entity_poly.type
_entity_poly.pdbx_seq_one_letter_code
_entity_poly.pdbx_strand_id
1 'polypeptide(L)'
;MVIRVLGIGSISGIALSAWMYLWQQMTALKVYTLLLNVDFIPFIRQVDWNDFMLNFFHIIISWAIVLIYIVLKKKRGRNRWLIGIGLSLCAACVYFPLSLLANQPVPTVDNWQAIIIWFSGHILYGLLVVKLTDLFYNGKFLGKQS
;
A
#
# COMPACT_ATOMS: atom_id res chain seq x y z
N MET A 1 6.67 -13.55 -14.41
CA MET A 1 5.65 -12.53 -14.10
C MET A 1 5.23 -12.60 -12.63
N VAL A 2 4.72 -13.74 -12.17
CA VAL A 2 4.23 -13.93 -10.78
C VAL A 2 5.27 -13.57 -9.71
N ILE A 3 6.46 -14.17 -9.75
CA ILE A 3 7.53 -13.90 -8.76
C ILE A 3 7.87 -12.41 -8.66
N ARG A 4 7.90 -11.70 -9.79
CA ARG A 4 8.17 -10.25 -9.80
C ARG A 4 7.04 -9.46 -9.15
N VAL A 5 5.78 -9.82 -9.40
CA VAL A 5 4.61 -9.18 -8.76
C VAL A 5 4.68 -9.37 -7.25
N LEU A 6 4.91 -10.60 -6.79
CA LEU A 6 5.03 -10.91 -5.37
C LEU A 6 6.19 -10.13 -4.73
N GLY A 7 7.37 -10.13 -5.36
CA GLY A 7 8.53 -9.38 -4.86
C GLY A 7 8.29 -7.87 -4.78
N ILE A 8 7.78 -7.26 -5.86
CA ILE A 8 7.52 -5.81 -5.91
C ILE A 8 6.46 -5.42 -4.88
N GLY A 9 5.36 -6.17 -4.80
CA GLY A 9 4.28 -5.86 -3.87
C GLY A 9 4.68 -6.10 -2.42
N SER A 10 5.40 -7.19 -2.11
CA SER A 10 5.90 -7.41 -0.75
C SER A 10 6.86 -6.30 -0.30
N ILE A 11 7.84 -5.91 -1.12
CA ILE A 11 8.78 -4.83 -0.75
C ILE A 11 8.04 -3.50 -0.58
N SER A 12 7.15 -3.14 -1.52
CA SER A 12 6.42 -1.88 -1.46
C SER A 12 5.43 -1.84 -0.28
N GLY A 13 4.70 -2.94 -0.05
CA GLY A 13 3.74 -3.08 1.04
C GLY A 13 4.40 -3.08 2.41
N ILE A 14 5.53 -3.77 2.58
CA ILE A 14 6.32 -3.71 3.82
C ILE A 14 6.84 -2.29 4.06
N ALA A 15 7.33 -1.60 3.03
CA ALA A 15 7.78 -0.22 3.18
C ALA A 15 6.64 0.73 3.61
N LEU A 16 5.43 0.58 3.05
CA LEU A 16 4.25 1.33 3.47
C LEU A 16 3.88 1.02 4.94
N SER A 17 3.92 -0.25 5.31
CA SER A 17 3.59 -0.72 6.66
C SER A 17 4.59 -0.16 7.69
N ALA A 18 5.88 -0.22 7.36
CA ALA A 18 6.95 0.36 8.17
C ALA A 18 6.82 1.89 8.28
N TRP A 19 6.43 2.58 7.21
CA TRP A 19 6.17 4.02 7.21
C TRP A 19 5.05 4.38 8.21
N MET A 20 3.92 3.69 8.12
CA MET A 20 2.80 3.93 9.04
C MET A 20 3.17 3.60 10.48
N TYR A 21 3.86 2.48 10.70
CA TYR A 21 4.32 2.08 12.04
C TYR A 21 5.24 3.15 12.64
N LEU A 22 6.26 3.59 11.90
CA LEU A 22 7.20 4.63 12.34
C LEU A 22 6.46 5.91 12.78
N TRP A 23 5.57 6.41 11.93
CA TRP A 23 4.83 7.64 12.24
C TRP A 23 3.85 7.47 13.39
N GLN A 24 3.23 6.29 13.54
CA GLN A 24 2.43 5.99 14.72
C GLN A 24 3.27 6.07 16.00
N GLN A 25 4.48 5.49 16.00
CA GLN A 25 5.37 5.55 17.17
C GLN A 25 5.84 6.99 17.47
N MET A 26 6.06 7.82 16.45
CA MET A 26 6.52 9.20 16.62
C MET A 26 5.43 10.18 17.05
N THR A 27 4.18 9.97 16.62
CA THR A 27 3.09 10.95 16.80
C THR A 27 1.96 10.46 17.72
N ALA A 28 1.98 9.19 18.11
CA ALA A 28 0.88 8.48 18.76
C ALA A 28 -0.44 8.46 17.95
N LEU A 29 -0.45 8.97 16.72
CA LEU A 29 -1.59 8.85 15.81
C LEU A 29 -1.69 7.42 15.32
N LYS A 30 -2.85 6.79 15.51
CA LYS A 30 -3.09 5.36 15.24
C LYS A 30 -3.19 5.00 13.74
N VAL A 31 -2.34 5.57 12.88
CA VAL A 31 -2.33 5.39 11.42
C VAL A 31 -1.94 3.98 10.99
N TYR A 32 -1.07 3.30 11.73
CA TYR A 32 -0.74 1.89 11.47
C TYR A 32 -1.88 0.97 11.91
N THR A 33 -2.51 1.27 13.04
CA THR A 33 -3.72 0.57 13.50
C THR A 33 -4.86 0.72 12.50
N LEU A 34 -5.02 1.92 11.91
CA LEU A 34 -5.98 2.16 10.85
C LEU A 34 -5.63 1.38 9.57
N LEU A 35 -4.34 1.31 9.21
CA LEU A 35 -3.88 0.50 8.09
C LEU A 35 -4.30 -0.94 8.30
N LEU A 36 -4.04 -1.52 9.47
CA LEU A 36 -4.39 -2.91 9.79
C LEU A 36 -5.87 -3.19 9.99
N ASN A 37 -6.75 -2.17 9.96
CA ASN A 37 -8.16 -2.34 10.30
C ASN A 37 -8.89 -3.22 9.27
N VAL A 38 -9.59 -4.24 9.78
CA VAL A 38 -10.41 -5.18 8.97
C VAL A 38 -11.88 -5.21 9.43
N ASP A 39 -12.30 -4.24 10.25
CA ASP A 39 -13.62 -4.20 10.88
C ASP A 39 -14.77 -4.14 9.85
N PHE A 40 -14.48 -3.60 8.67
CA PHE A 40 -15.41 -3.51 7.55
C PHE A 40 -15.71 -4.86 6.88
N ILE A 41 -14.99 -5.93 7.21
CA ILE A 41 -15.17 -7.27 6.61
C ILE A 41 -15.91 -8.19 7.60
N PRO A 42 -17.20 -8.54 7.35
CA PRO A 42 -18.07 -9.18 8.34
C PRO A 42 -17.56 -10.50 8.95
N PHE A 43 -16.87 -11.34 8.18
CA PHE A 43 -16.35 -12.62 8.65
C PHE A 43 -14.92 -12.52 9.22
N ILE A 44 -14.09 -11.63 8.67
CA ILE A 44 -12.70 -11.48 9.08
C ILE A 44 -12.60 -10.74 10.42
N ARG A 45 -13.50 -9.79 10.68
CA ARG A 45 -13.56 -9.02 11.95
C ARG A 45 -13.88 -9.85 13.19
N GLN A 46 -14.33 -11.10 13.03
CA GLN A 46 -14.74 -11.96 14.16
C GLN A 46 -13.57 -12.77 14.73
N VAL A 47 -12.43 -12.77 14.05
CA VAL A 47 -11.23 -13.51 14.46
C VAL A 47 -10.23 -12.53 15.05
N ASP A 48 -9.62 -12.92 16.18
CA ASP A 48 -8.54 -12.16 16.82
C ASP A 48 -7.22 -12.42 16.10
N TRP A 49 -7.00 -11.69 15.01
CA TRP A 49 -5.78 -11.79 14.22
C TRP A 49 -4.64 -11.03 14.91
N ASN A 50 -3.47 -11.66 15.00
CA ASN A 50 -2.27 -10.92 15.35
C ASN A 50 -1.88 -9.92 14.23
N ASP A 51 -1.09 -8.92 14.59
CA ASP A 51 -0.62 -7.88 13.68
C ASP A 51 0.09 -8.42 12.43
N PHE A 52 0.84 -9.53 12.57
CA PHE A 52 1.51 -10.15 11.44
C PHE A 52 0.53 -10.65 10.37
N MET A 53 -0.59 -11.25 10.79
CA MET A 53 -1.64 -11.73 9.88
C MET A 53 -2.42 -10.58 9.26
N LEU A 54 -2.77 -9.54 10.04
CA LEU A 54 -3.41 -8.33 9.51
C LEU A 54 -2.53 -7.62 8.47
N ASN A 55 -1.22 -7.55 8.74
CA ASN A 55 -0.25 -6.98 7.81
C ASN A 55 -0.08 -7.85 6.56
N PHE A 56 -0.16 -9.18 6.71
CA PHE A 56 -0.12 -10.10 5.57
C PHE A 56 -1.32 -9.90 4.63
N PHE A 57 -2.52 -9.65 5.14
CA PHE A 57 -3.67 -9.31 4.30
C PHE A 57 -3.41 -8.05 3.46
N HIS A 58 -2.73 -7.05 4.03
CA HIS A 58 -2.31 -5.85 3.29
C HIS A 58 -1.29 -6.14 2.19
N ILE A 59 -0.37 -7.06 2.43
CA ILE A 59 0.60 -7.52 1.41
C ILE A 59 -0.13 -8.21 0.24
N ILE A 60 -1.17 -8.99 0.51
CA ILE A 60 -2.00 -9.60 -0.55
C ILE A 60 -2.67 -8.51 -1.41
N ILE A 61 -3.25 -7.48 -0.79
CA ILE A 61 -3.82 -6.34 -1.52
C ILE A 61 -2.74 -5.62 -2.34
N SER A 62 -1.53 -5.47 -1.80
CA SER A 62 -0.40 -4.91 -2.54
C SER A 62 -0.05 -5.73 -3.79
N TRP A 63 -0.03 -7.06 -3.72
CA TRP A 63 0.17 -7.92 -4.89
C TRP A 63 -0.89 -7.69 -5.97
N ALA A 64 -2.16 -7.54 -5.57
CA ALA A 64 -3.25 -7.23 -6.49
C ALA A 64 -3.06 -5.85 -7.17
N ILE A 65 -2.71 -4.82 -6.41
CA ILE A 65 -2.44 -3.48 -6.94
C ILE A 65 -1.28 -3.49 -7.94
N VAL A 66 -0.18 -4.20 -7.63
CA VAL A 66 0.98 -4.34 -8.53
C VAL A 66 0.60 -5.07 -9.82
N LEU A 67 -0.21 -6.12 -9.73
CA LEU A 67 -0.71 -6.83 -10.91
C LEU A 67 -1.54 -5.89 -11.80
N ILE A 68 -2.48 -5.14 -11.21
CA ILE A 68 -3.31 -4.15 -11.91
C ILE A 68 -2.42 -3.08 -12.58
N TYR A 69 -1.43 -2.56 -11.85
CA TYR A 69 -0.48 -1.59 -12.37
C TYR A 69 0.24 -2.10 -13.64
N ILE A 70 0.78 -3.32 -13.61
CA ILE A 70 1.49 -3.91 -14.77
C ILE A 70 0.55 -4.08 -15.97
N VAL A 71 -0.67 -4.58 -15.74
CA VAL A 71 -1.67 -4.76 -16.81
C VAL A 71 -2.07 -3.42 -17.43
N LEU A 72 -2.32 -2.38 -16.61
CA LEU A 72 -2.67 -1.05 -17.10
C LEU A 72 -1.50 -0.38 -17.84
N LYS A 73 -0.27 -0.52 -17.34
CA LYS A 73 0.94 -0.03 -18.01
C LYS A 73 1.08 -0.64 -19.41
N LYS A 74 0.87 -1.96 -19.55
CA LYS A 74 0.96 -2.67 -20.85
C LYS A 74 -0.13 -2.22 -21.82
N LYS A 75 -1.37 -2.04 -21.35
CA LYS A 75 -2.53 -1.70 -22.21
C LYS A 75 -2.55 -0.24 -22.66
N ARG A 76 -2.21 0.70 -21.78
CA ARG A 76 -2.46 2.13 -22.05
C ARG A 76 -1.26 2.90 -22.58
N GLY A 77 -0.04 2.33 -22.56
CA GLY A 77 1.19 3.03 -22.97
C GLY A 77 1.44 4.36 -22.23
N ARG A 78 0.70 4.59 -21.14
CA ARG A 78 0.54 5.90 -20.48
C ARG A 78 1.64 6.10 -19.44
N ASN A 79 1.87 7.35 -19.04
CA ASN A 79 2.90 7.74 -18.09
C ASN A 79 2.85 6.83 -16.83
N ARG A 80 3.88 5.98 -16.68
CA ARG A 80 4.00 4.99 -15.61
C ARG A 80 3.86 5.59 -14.20
N TRP A 81 4.27 6.84 -14.02
CA TRP A 81 4.17 7.55 -12.75
C TRP A 81 2.72 7.89 -12.42
N LEU A 82 1.97 8.37 -13.42
CA LEU A 82 0.56 8.70 -13.26
C LEU A 82 -0.26 7.45 -12.89
N ILE A 83 0.03 6.30 -13.52
CA ILE A 83 -0.66 5.05 -13.18
C ILE A 83 -0.28 4.59 -11.77
N GLY A 84 1.02 4.54 -11.44
CA GLY A 84 1.49 4.01 -10.16
C GLY A 84 1.06 4.86 -8.97
N ILE A 85 1.31 6.16 -9.03
CA ILE A 85 0.91 7.10 -7.98
C ILE A 85 -0.61 7.23 -7.95
N GLY A 86 -1.26 7.33 -9.11
CA GLY A 86 -2.73 7.44 -9.19
C GLY A 86 -3.45 6.26 -8.55
N LEU A 87 -3.04 5.02 -8.87
CA LEU A 87 -3.60 3.82 -8.23
C LEU A 87 -3.39 3.83 -6.71
N SER A 88 -2.19 4.22 -6.27
CA SER A 88 -1.86 4.29 -4.85
C SER A 88 -2.71 5.33 -4.10
N LEU A 89 -2.91 6.51 -4.70
CA LEU A 89 -3.75 7.56 -4.12
C LEU A 89 -5.22 7.19 -4.14
N CYS A 90 -5.70 6.51 -5.18
CA CYS A 90 -7.06 5.95 -5.19
C CYS A 90 -7.23 4.92 -4.06
N ALA A 91 -6.24 4.08 -3.81
CA ALA A 91 -6.25 3.18 -2.66
C ALA A 91 -6.20 3.97 -1.34
N ALA A 92 -5.40 5.04 -1.24
CA ALA A 92 -5.31 5.88 -0.05
C ALA A 92 -6.66 6.49 0.36
N CYS A 93 -7.56 6.77 -0.60
CA CYS A 93 -8.90 7.28 -0.31
C CYS A 93 -9.74 6.34 0.57
N VAL A 94 -9.36 5.06 0.72
CA VAL A 94 -10.02 4.17 1.69
C VAL A 94 -9.83 4.61 3.14
N TYR A 95 -8.93 5.57 3.41
CA TYR A 95 -8.82 6.23 4.72
C TYR A 95 -10.17 6.63 5.31
N PHE A 96 -11.00 7.29 4.50
CA PHE A 96 -12.28 7.83 4.95
C PHE A 96 -13.27 6.72 5.36
N PRO A 97 -13.58 5.72 4.50
CA PRO A 97 -14.44 4.62 4.93
C PRO A 97 -13.83 3.78 6.05
N LEU A 98 -12.51 3.55 6.08
CA LEU A 98 -11.86 2.81 7.18
C LEU A 98 -12.03 3.52 8.52
N SER A 99 -11.83 4.84 8.55
CA SER A 99 -11.97 5.65 9.77
C SER A 99 -13.42 5.67 10.28
N LEU A 100 -14.40 5.75 9.37
CA LEU A 100 -15.83 5.74 9.72
C LEU A 100 -16.34 4.37 10.20
N LEU A 101 -15.77 3.28 9.68
CA LEU A 101 -16.22 1.90 9.95
C LEU A 101 -15.41 1.20 11.05
N ALA A 102 -14.40 1.86 11.61
CA ALA A 102 -13.58 1.28 12.67
C ALA A 102 -14.37 1.17 13.99
N ASN A 103 -14.33 -0.01 14.61
CA ASN A 103 -14.85 -0.25 15.95
C ASN A 103 -13.81 0.00 17.05
N GLN A 104 -12.55 0.14 16.65
CA GLN A 104 -11.41 0.42 17.52
C GLN A 104 -10.96 1.88 17.38
N PRO A 105 -10.24 2.45 18.37
CA PRO A 105 -9.78 3.83 18.27
C PRO A 105 -8.78 4.00 17.12
N VAL A 106 -9.09 4.88 16.18
CA VAL A 106 -8.27 5.25 15.01
C VAL A 106 -8.35 6.77 14.80
N PRO A 107 -7.48 7.37 13.97
CA PRO A 107 -7.61 8.78 13.62
C PRO A 107 -8.96 9.06 12.95
N THR A 108 -9.56 10.19 13.31
CA THR A 108 -10.84 10.64 12.74
C THR A 108 -10.68 11.12 11.30
N VAL A 109 -11.79 11.21 10.57
CA VAL A 109 -11.82 11.62 9.15
C VAL A 109 -11.35 13.05 8.91
N ASP A 110 -11.32 13.89 9.93
CA ASP A 110 -10.93 15.29 9.92
C ASP A 110 -9.52 15.53 10.51
N ASN A 111 -8.82 14.47 10.92
CA ASN A 111 -7.46 14.58 11.43
C ASN A 111 -6.45 14.82 10.28
N TRP A 112 -6.18 16.09 9.99
CA TRP A 112 -5.29 16.49 8.90
C TRP A 112 -3.87 15.93 9.00
N GLN A 113 -3.30 15.83 10.20
CA GLN A 113 -1.97 15.27 10.38
C GLN A 113 -1.93 13.78 10.00
N ALA A 114 -2.94 13.00 10.43
CA ALA A 114 -3.07 11.59 10.06
C ALA A 114 -3.30 11.40 8.56
N ILE A 115 -4.12 12.25 7.93
CA ILE A 115 -4.33 12.25 6.47
C ILE A 115 -3.02 12.49 5.73
N ILE A 116 -2.22 13.49 6.13
CA ILE A 116 -0.95 13.79 5.48
C ILE A 116 0.03 12.62 5.61
N ILE A 117 0.14 12.01 6.80
CA ILE A 117 0.98 10.83 7.04
C ILE A 117 0.51 9.65 6.18
N TRP A 118 -0.79 9.41 6.13
CA TRP A 118 -1.42 8.34 5.36
C TRP A 118 -1.13 8.48 3.86
N PHE A 119 -1.42 9.66 3.30
CA PHE A 119 -1.23 9.92 1.87
C PHE A 119 0.27 9.97 1.50
N SER A 120 1.15 10.48 2.35
CA SER A 120 2.60 10.48 2.09
C SER A 120 3.18 9.06 2.01
N GLY A 121 2.73 8.16 2.89
CA GLY A 121 3.11 6.74 2.79
C GLY A 121 2.59 6.10 1.51
N HIS A 122 1.38 6.43 1.08
CA HIS A 122 0.85 5.93 -0.19
C HIS A 122 1.59 6.51 -1.41
N ILE A 123 2.06 7.76 -1.35
CA ILE A 123 2.95 8.30 -2.38
C ILE A 123 4.24 7.50 -2.42
N LEU A 124 4.88 7.24 -1.27
CA LEU A 124 6.07 6.38 -1.17
C LEU A 124 5.82 4.99 -1.78
N TYR A 125 4.70 4.35 -1.44
CA TYR A 125 4.28 3.07 -2.02
C TYR A 125 4.21 3.14 -3.55
N GLY A 126 3.52 4.14 -4.10
CA GLY A 126 3.38 4.32 -5.56
C GLY A 126 4.73 4.54 -6.24
N LEU A 127 5.64 5.30 -5.62
CA LEU A 127 7.00 5.51 -6.12
C LEU A 127 7.79 4.19 -6.14
N LEU A 128 7.71 3.38 -5.09
CA LEU A 128 8.37 2.08 -5.00
C LEU A 128 7.84 1.10 -6.05
N VAL A 129 6.52 1.02 -6.25
CA VAL A 129 5.92 0.17 -7.29
C VAL A 129 6.49 0.51 -8.67
N VAL A 130 6.60 1.79 -9.01
CA VAL A 130 7.17 2.22 -10.30
C VAL A 130 8.66 1.86 -10.39
N LYS A 131 9.46 2.26 -9.39
CA LYS A 131 10.92 2.05 -9.41
C LYS A 131 11.30 0.58 -9.38
N LEU A 132 10.65 -0.23 -8.55
CA LEU A 132 10.90 -1.67 -8.48
C LEU A 132 10.41 -2.37 -9.75
N THR A 133 9.29 -1.95 -10.34
CA THR A 133 8.91 -2.50 -11.65
C THR A 133 9.96 -2.20 -12.70
N ASP A 134 10.52 -0.98 -12.73
CA ASP A 134 11.62 -0.66 -13.65
C ASP A 134 12.85 -1.52 -13.37
N LEU A 135 13.24 -1.70 -12.12
CA LEU A 135 14.40 -2.51 -11.73
C LEU A 135 14.24 -3.98 -12.15
N PHE A 136 13.08 -4.58 -11.88
CA PHE A 136 12.82 -6.00 -12.13
C PHE A 136 12.47 -6.32 -13.59
N TYR A 137 12.05 -5.33 -14.39
CA TYR A 137 11.65 -5.53 -15.79
C TYR A 137 12.56 -4.85 -16.82
N ASN A 138 13.34 -3.83 -16.46
CA ASN A 138 14.38 -3.28 -17.33
C ASN A 138 15.74 -3.90 -16.95
N GLY A 139 16.24 -4.79 -17.80
CA GLY A 139 17.55 -5.45 -17.65
C GLY A 139 18.78 -4.52 -17.68
N LYS A 140 18.60 -3.19 -17.83
CA LYS A 140 19.71 -2.22 -17.82
C LYS A 140 20.45 -2.16 -16.48
N PHE A 141 19.85 -2.63 -15.38
CA PHE A 141 20.52 -2.69 -14.08
C PHE A 141 21.29 -4.01 -13.85
N LEU A 142 21.05 -5.04 -14.66
CA LEU A 142 21.64 -6.38 -14.52
C LEU A 142 22.67 -6.70 -15.61
N GLY A 143 23.22 -5.68 -16.28
CA GLY A 143 24.36 -5.85 -17.18
C GLY A 143 24.11 -6.72 -18.43
N LYS A 144 22.86 -7.05 -18.77
CA LYS A 144 22.57 -7.71 -20.05
C LYS A 144 22.28 -6.65 -21.12
N GLN A 145 23.35 -6.21 -21.77
CA GLN A 145 23.29 -5.83 -23.18
C GLN A 145 23.51 -7.09 -24.01
N SER A 146 22.50 -7.47 -24.79
CA SER A 146 22.65 -8.35 -25.96
C SER A 146 21.77 -7.80 -27.05
#